data_AF-A0A1G5QNS2-F1
#
_entry.id   AF-A0A1G5QNS2-F1
#
_cell.length_a   1.000
_cell.length_b   1.000
_cell.length_c   1.000
_cell.angle_alpha   90.00
_cell.angle_beta   90.00
_cell.angle_gamma   90.00
#
_symmetry.space_group_name_H-M   'P 1'
#
loop_
_entity.id
_entity.type
_entity.pdbx_description
1 polymer ?
#
loop_
_entity_poly.entity_id
_entity_poly.type
_entity_poly.pdbx_seq_one_letter_code
_entity_poly.pdbx_strand_id
1 'polypeptide(L)'
;MSLYEVDIERPGRRRTVWRWFLLHPTADYLWAALAVLIWLGIALLAHQTLMLEGADAGTRRALFQTLATLAGATAGLTLTSVSMLINVLGKKAAPGQRELPLERLSATHRRQIGEVFLFAIPGLGLLVVAALVTMVLEGGGPTGLWIPEAVVFVLAFASVLALLRVAWALRRVLAIATA
;
A
#
# COMPACT_ATOMS: atom_id res chain seq x y z
N MET A 1 -9.91 0.22 24.54
CA MET A 1 -10.74 -0.12 23.37
C MET A 1 -9.87 -0.10 22.13
N SER A 2 -9.44 -1.28 21.70
CA SER A 2 -8.70 -1.48 20.45
C SER A 2 -9.65 -1.34 19.25
N LEU A 3 -9.21 -0.75 18.12
CA LEU A 3 -9.94 -0.77 16.83
C LEU A 3 -10.32 -2.21 16.38
N TYR A 4 -9.70 -3.23 16.97
CA TYR A 4 -9.98 -4.65 16.74
C TYR A 4 -11.06 -5.25 17.67
N GLU A 5 -11.43 -4.58 18.77
CA GLU A 5 -12.35 -5.11 19.80
C GLU A 5 -13.81 -4.66 19.63
N VAL A 6 -14.08 -3.58 18.90
CA VAL A 6 -15.46 -3.04 18.78
C VAL A 6 -16.36 -3.93 17.88
N ASP A 7 -15.82 -4.99 17.28
CA ASP A 7 -16.57 -5.95 16.44
C ASP A 7 -16.87 -7.29 17.13
N ILE A 8 -16.78 -7.39 18.47
CA ILE A 8 -16.92 -8.69 19.16
C ILE A 8 -18.35 -9.28 19.10
N GLU A 9 -19.41 -8.54 18.71
CA GLU A 9 -20.80 -9.00 18.95
C GLU A 9 -21.69 -9.37 17.75
N ARG A 10 -21.24 -9.41 16.48
CA ARG A 10 -22.14 -9.86 15.38
C ARG A 10 -21.51 -10.88 14.41
N PRO A 11 -21.99 -12.14 14.36
CA PRO A 11 -21.36 -13.20 13.58
C PRO A 11 -21.83 -13.16 12.12
N GLY A 12 -20.87 -13.02 11.19
CA GLY A 12 -21.14 -13.08 9.76
C GLY A 12 -19.92 -13.58 9.00
N ARG A 13 -20.03 -14.78 8.40
CA ARG A 13 -18.96 -15.57 7.74
C ARG A 13 -18.18 -14.83 6.64
N ARG A 14 -18.74 -13.76 6.06
CA ARG A 14 -18.06 -12.89 5.06
C ARG A 14 -17.01 -11.95 5.66
N ARG A 15 -17.04 -11.67 6.97
CA ARG A 15 -16.07 -10.78 7.64
C ARG A 15 -14.75 -11.46 8.02
N THR A 16 -14.67 -12.79 8.00
CA THR A 16 -13.48 -13.53 8.47
C THR A 16 -12.27 -13.30 7.59
N VAL A 17 -12.45 -13.29 6.26
CA VAL A 17 -11.36 -13.04 5.29
C VAL A 17 -10.89 -11.58 5.36
N TRP A 18 -11.84 -10.64 5.45
CA TRP A 18 -11.53 -9.21 5.61
C TRP A 18 -10.82 -8.92 6.93
N ARG A 19 -11.26 -9.55 8.03
CA ARG A 19 -10.62 -9.43 9.36
C ARG A 19 -9.21 -10.03 9.35
N TRP A 20 -9.03 -11.17 8.68
CA TRP A 20 -7.72 -11.80 8.54
C TRP A 20 -6.76 -10.96 7.68
N PHE A 21 -7.25 -10.39 6.57
CA PHE A 21 -6.49 -9.50 5.67
C PHE A 21 -6.04 -8.20 6.35
N LEU A 22 -6.82 -7.68 7.30
CA LEU A 22 -6.44 -6.52 8.11
C LEU A 22 -5.39 -6.85 9.17
N LEU A 23 -5.39 -8.09 9.67
CA LEU A 23 -4.49 -8.57 10.74
C LEU A 23 -3.15 -9.11 10.22
N HIS A 24 -3.06 -9.50 8.95
CA HIS A 24 -1.84 -10.07 8.35
C HIS A 24 -1.36 -9.18 7.21
N PRO A 25 -0.57 -8.13 7.50
CA PRO A 25 -0.06 -7.23 6.48
C PRO A 25 0.83 -7.94 5.44
N THR A 26 1.46 -9.05 5.82
CA THR A 26 2.21 -9.93 4.91
C THR A 26 1.34 -10.64 3.87
N ALA A 27 0.01 -10.69 4.09
CA ALA A 27 -0.93 -11.27 3.14
C ALA A 27 -1.03 -10.46 1.84
N ASP A 28 -0.66 -9.17 1.83
CA ASP A 28 -0.63 -8.37 0.60
C ASP A 28 0.26 -8.98 -0.46
N TYR A 29 1.44 -9.44 -0.04
CA TYR A 29 2.39 -10.09 -0.93
C TYR A 29 1.86 -11.43 -1.45
N LEU A 30 1.11 -12.17 -0.63
CA LEU A 30 0.49 -13.43 -1.04
C LEU A 30 -0.61 -13.20 -2.08
N TRP A 31 -1.48 -12.22 -1.85
CA TRP A 31 -2.53 -11.85 -2.81
C TRP A 31 -1.95 -11.27 -4.11
N ALA A 32 -0.90 -10.46 -3.99
CA ALA A 32 -0.18 -9.92 -5.15
C ALA A 32 0.50 -11.03 -5.96
N ALA A 33 1.18 -11.96 -5.29
CA ALA A 33 1.76 -13.13 -5.93
C ALA A 33 0.70 -13.98 -6.63
N LEU A 34 -0.44 -14.22 -6.00
CA LEU A 34 -1.55 -14.95 -6.60
C LEU A 34 -2.08 -14.24 -7.86
N ALA A 35 -2.25 -12.91 -7.82
CA ALA A 35 -2.69 -12.14 -8.99
C ALA A 35 -1.71 -12.26 -10.16
N VAL A 36 -0.40 -12.18 -9.88
CA VAL A 36 0.65 -12.35 -10.90
C VAL A 36 0.70 -13.77 -11.43
N LEU A 37 0.54 -14.78 -10.58
CA LEU A 37 0.47 -16.19 -11.01
C LEU A 37 -0.76 -16.45 -11.88
N ILE A 38 -1.91 -15.85 -11.57
CA ILE A 38 -3.11 -15.92 -12.40
C ILE A 38 -2.85 -15.28 -13.76
N TRP A 39 -2.22 -14.10 -13.80
CA TRP A 39 -1.81 -13.47 -15.06
C TRP A 39 -0.91 -14.41 -15.86
N LEU A 40 0.20 -14.89 -15.27
CA LEU A 40 1.12 -15.80 -15.94
C LEU A 40 0.42 -17.07 -16.45
N GLY A 41 -0.47 -17.66 -15.65
CA GLY A 41 -1.27 -18.81 -16.03
C GLY A 41 -2.16 -18.52 -17.25
N ILE A 42 -2.84 -17.37 -17.27
CA ILE A 42 -3.65 -16.94 -18.41
C ILE A 42 -2.77 -16.71 -19.65
N ALA A 43 -1.62 -16.04 -19.51
CA ALA A 43 -0.71 -15.79 -20.62
C ALA A 43 -0.18 -17.10 -21.22
N LEU A 44 0.19 -18.07 -20.38
CA LEU A 44 0.61 -19.40 -20.80
C LEU A 44 -0.52 -20.15 -21.52
N LEU A 45 -1.74 -20.13 -20.99
CA LEU A 45 -2.91 -20.77 -21.61
C LEU A 45 -3.29 -20.12 -22.95
N ALA A 46 -3.08 -18.81 -23.07
CA ALA A 46 -3.36 -18.05 -24.29
C ALA A 46 -2.21 -18.03 -25.29
N HIS A 47 -1.09 -18.72 -25.01
CA HIS A 47 0.15 -18.68 -25.80
C HIS A 47 0.64 -17.25 -26.09
N GLN A 48 0.48 -16.35 -25.14
CA GLN A 48 0.96 -14.96 -25.21
C GLN A 48 2.33 -14.83 -24.54
N THR A 49 3.04 -13.74 -24.85
CA THR A 49 4.29 -13.38 -24.16
C THR A 49 4.04 -13.17 -22.67
N LEU A 50 5.03 -13.52 -21.84
CA LEU A 50 4.90 -13.38 -20.41
C LEU A 50 5.08 -11.91 -20.02
N MET A 51 4.28 -11.43 -19.07
CA MET A 51 4.36 -10.06 -18.55
C MET A 51 4.40 -9.00 -19.67
N LEU A 52 5.51 -8.27 -19.81
CA LEU A 52 5.72 -7.21 -20.78
C LEU A 52 6.79 -7.57 -21.81
N GLU A 53 7.21 -8.83 -21.90
CA GLU A 53 8.30 -9.26 -22.79
C GLU A 53 8.10 -8.82 -24.25
N GLY A 54 6.86 -8.85 -24.72
CA GLY A 54 6.48 -8.45 -26.08
C GLY A 54 6.15 -6.96 -26.27
N ALA A 55 6.14 -6.17 -25.19
CA ALA A 55 5.95 -4.72 -25.29
C ALA A 55 7.21 -4.06 -25.86
N ASP A 56 7.07 -2.88 -26.48
CA ASP A 56 8.24 -2.13 -26.91
C ASP A 56 9.05 -1.59 -25.70
N ALA A 57 10.35 -1.42 -25.91
CA ALA A 57 11.25 -0.97 -24.84
C ALA A 57 10.87 0.42 -24.29
N GLY A 58 10.27 1.29 -25.11
CA GLY A 58 9.80 2.60 -24.69
C GLY A 58 8.63 2.49 -23.70
N THR A 59 7.65 1.63 -24.01
CA THR A 59 6.48 1.35 -23.16
C THR A 59 6.89 0.72 -21.84
N ARG A 60 7.78 -0.28 -21.84
CA ARG A 60 8.29 -0.88 -20.59
C ARG A 60 8.96 0.15 -19.70
N ARG A 61 9.86 0.95 -20.28
CA ARG A 61 10.59 2.01 -19.57
C ARG A 61 9.65 3.07 -18.99
N ALA A 62 8.68 3.52 -19.78
CA ALA A 62 7.68 4.48 -19.34
C ALA A 62 6.83 3.94 -18.18
N LEU A 63 6.45 2.66 -18.24
CA LEU A 63 5.68 2.00 -17.18
C LEU A 63 6.48 1.92 -15.87
N PHE A 64 7.72 1.42 -15.91
CA PHE A 64 8.56 1.32 -14.70
C PHE A 64 8.91 2.69 -14.11
N GLN A 65 9.19 3.68 -14.95
CA GLN A 65 9.42 5.05 -14.48
C GLN A 65 8.17 5.64 -13.84
N THR A 66 6.99 5.39 -14.41
CA THR A 66 5.71 5.85 -13.85
C THR A 66 5.43 5.18 -12.50
N LEU A 67 5.62 3.86 -12.39
CA LEU A 67 5.49 3.13 -11.13
C LEU A 67 6.45 3.65 -10.06
N ALA A 68 7.72 3.84 -10.40
CA ALA A 68 8.72 4.39 -9.47
C ALA A 68 8.32 5.81 -9.01
N THR A 69 7.84 6.64 -9.94
CA THR A 69 7.42 8.01 -9.64
C THR A 69 6.20 8.04 -8.71
N LEU A 70 5.17 7.26 -9.03
CA LEU A 70 3.96 7.14 -8.20
C LEU A 70 4.27 6.59 -6.81
N ALA A 71 5.12 5.56 -6.74
CA ALA A 71 5.52 4.96 -5.48
C ALA A 71 6.30 5.96 -4.61
N GLY A 72 7.30 6.65 -5.19
CA GLY A 72 8.06 7.70 -4.51
C GLY A 72 7.18 8.86 -4.04
N ALA A 73 6.30 9.35 -4.90
CA ALA A 73 5.35 10.42 -4.55
C ALA A 73 4.42 10.00 -3.40
N THR A 74 3.87 8.78 -3.47
CA THR A 74 2.96 8.27 -2.45
C THR A 74 3.67 8.04 -1.11
N ALA A 75 4.92 7.54 -1.15
CA ALA A 75 5.75 7.40 0.04
C ALA A 75 6.04 8.77 0.68
N GLY A 76 6.38 9.78 -0.13
CA GLY A 76 6.60 11.16 0.32
C GLY A 76 5.35 11.80 0.94
N LEU A 77 4.18 11.65 0.31
CA LEU A 77 2.89 12.09 0.87
C LEU A 77 2.59 11.39 2.20
N THR A 78 2.87 10.09 2.29
CA THR A 78 2.65 9.31 3.51
C THR A 78 3.56 9.80 4.64
N LEU A 79 4.86 10.00 4.36
CA LEU A 79 5.82 10.54 5.32
C LEU A 79 5.45 11.95 5.79
N THR A 80 5.04 12.81 4.86
CA THR A 80 4.60 14.19 5.17
C THR A 80 3.36 14.17 6.05
N SER A 81 2.39 13.30 5.75
CA SER A 81 1.16 13.14 6.54
C SER A 81 1.45 12.64 7.96
N VAL A 82 2.34 11.64 8.11
CA VAL A 82 2.77 11.13 9.42
C VAL A 82 3.54 12.20 10.18
N SER A 83 4.45 12.92 9.53
CA SER A 83 5.21 14.02 10.14
C SER A 83 4.29 15.15 10.61
N MET A 84 3.33 15.57 9.80
CA MET A 84 2.33 16.57 10.17
C MET A 84 1.49 16.10 11.34
N LEU A 85 1.06 14.82 11.35
CA LEU A 85 0.35 14.23 12.47
C LEU A 85 1.21 14.29 13.74
N ILE A 86 2.46 13.83 13.72
CA ILE A 86 3.36 13.89 14.89
C ILE A 86 3.55 15.35 15.36
N ASN A 87 3.77 16.29 14.43
CA ASN A 87 4.01 17.69 14.74
C ASN A 87 2.78 18.40 15.34
N VAL A 88 1.58 18.15 14.77
CA VAL A 88 0.32 18.72 15.28
C VAL A 88 -0.01 18.13 16.66
N LEU A 89 0.26 16.84 16.89
CA LEU A 89 -0.01 16.19 18.16
C LEU A 89 1.04 16.48 19.24
N GLY A 90 2.26 16.82 18.85
CA GLY A 90 3.33 17.25 19.75
C GLY A 90 3.11 18.65 20.34
N LYS A 91 2.26 19.47 19.72
CA LYS A 91 1.87 20.77 20.25
C LYS A 91 0.71 20.62 21.24
N LYS A 92 1.01 20.75 22.54
CA LYS A 92 -0.03 20.95 23.57
C LYS A 92 -0.72 22.30 23.32
N ALA A 93 -2.05 22.34 23.37
CA ALA A 93 -2.78 23.60 23.31
C ALA A 93 -2.36 24.51 24.48
N ALA A 94 -2.20 25.81 24.21
CA ALA A 94 -1.96 26.80 25.25
C ALA A 94 -3.19 26.88 26.17
N PRO A 95 -3.01 27.10 27.49
CA PRO A 95 -4.14 27.12 28.42
C PRO A 95 -5.13 28.23 28.04
N GLY A 96 -6.38 27.85 27.72
CA GLY A 96 -7.46 28.77 27.37
C GLY A 96 -7.94 28.76 25.91
N GLN A 97 -7.34 27.97 25.02
CA GLN A 97 -7.88 27.77 23.65
C GLN A 97 -8.80 26.55 23.57
N ARG A 98 -9.84 26.65 22.70
CA ARG A 98 -10.74 25.55 22.36
C ARG A 98 -9.91 24.34 21.92
N GLU A 99 -10.10 23.23 22.62
CA GLU A 99 -9.46 21.95 22.33
C GLU A 99 -9.51 21.68 20.83
N LEU A 100 -8.36 21.39 20.22
CA LEU A 100 -8.30 21.04 18.80
C LEU A 100 -9.20 19.80 18.60
N PRO A 101 -9.99 19.69 17.52
CA PRO A 101 -10.87 18.53 17.30
C PRO A 101 -10.12 17.17 17.31
N LEU A 102 -8.80 17.17 17.15
CA LEU A 102 -7.94 16.00 17.32
C LEU A 102 -7.65 15.61 18.78
N GLU A 103 -7.89 16.46 19.78
CA GLU A 103 -7.80 16.10 21.21
C GLU A 103 -8.86 15.08 21.63
N ARG A 104 -10.00 15.02 20.92
CA ARG A 104 -11.02 13.97 21.09
C ARG A 104 -10.58 12.59 20.63
N LEU A 105 -9.57 12.49 19.75
CA LEU A 105 -8.97 11.20 19.38
C LEU A 105 -7.99 10.76 20.47
N SER A 106 -8.34 9.70 21.19
CA SER A 106 -7.45 9.03 22.17
C SER A 106 -6.06 8.76 21.59
N ALA A 107 -5.00 8.84 22.40
CA ALA A 107 -3.62 8.57 21.98
C ALA A 107 -3.44 7.21 21.27
N THR A 108 -4.26 6.22 21.63
CA THR A 108 -4.33 4.90 21.00
C THR A 108 -4.77 4.94 19.53
N HIS A 109 -5.77 5.75 19.17
CA HIS A 109 -6.20 5.90 17.77
C HIS A 109 -5.11 6.56 16.91
N ARG A 110 -4.37 7.53 17.46
CA ARG A 110 -3.28 8.22 16.75
C ARG A 110 -2.10 7.29 16.45
N ARG A 111 -1.73 6.47 17.44
CA ARG A 111 -0.68 5.45 17.28
C ARG A 111 -1.06 4.41 16.22
N GLN A 112 -2.32 3.97 16.21
CA GLN A 112 -2.82 3.01 15.22
C GLN A 112 -2.81 3.57 13.80
N ILE A 113 -3.16 4.85 13.60
CA ILE A 113 -3.05 5.51 12.28
C ILE A 113 -1.59 5.53 11.83
N GLY A 114 -0.67 5.96 12.71
CA GLY A 114 0.76 6.00 12.41
C GLY A 114 1.33 4.63 12.04
N GLU A 115 0.98 3.58 12.79
CA GLU A 115 1.42 2.20 12.51
C GLU A 115 0.92 1.68 11.15
N VAL A 116 -0.32 1.98 10.77
CA VAL A 116 -0.88 1.59 9.47
C VAL A 116 -0.15 2.27 8.30
N PHE A 117 0.18 3.56 8.42
CA PHE A 117 0.95 4.28 7.40
C PHE A 117 2.40 3.83 7.31
N LEU A 118 3.06 3.64 8.47
CA LEU A 118 4.46 3.19 8.52
C LEU A 118 4.63 1.81 7.89
N PHE A 119 3.60 0.96 7.91
CA PHE A 119 3.64 -0.34 7.27
C PHE A 119 3.69 -0.28 5.73
N ALA A 120 3.08 0.74 5.11
CA ALA A 120 3.04 0.86 3.64
C ALA A 120 4.37 1.37 3.04
N ILE A 121 5.16 2.13 3.80
CA ILE A 121 6.38 2.79 3.31
C ILE A 121 7.44 1.80 2.81
N PRO A 122 7.80 0.72 3.54
CA PRO A 122 8.80 -0.24 3.07
C PRO A 122 8.41 -0.88 1.73
N GLY A 123 7.14 -1.21 1.54
CA GLY A 123 6.64 -1.78 0.28
C GLY A 123 6.78 -0.82 -0.90
N LEU A 124 6.40 0.45 -0.69
CA LEU A 124 6.58 1.49 -1.71
C LEU A 124 8.05 1.74 -2.03
N GLY A 125 8.93 1.76 -1.01
CA GLY A 125 10.37 1.89 -1.22
C GLY A 125 10.96 0.72 -2.01
N LEU A 126 10.55 -0.50 -1.69
CA LEU A 126 10.97 -1.70 -2.41
C LEU A 126 10.49 -1.69 -3.86
N LEU A 127 9.25 -1.22 -4.12
CA LEU A 127 8.73 -1.03 -5.46
C LEU A 127 9.55 -0.04 -6.28
N VAL A 128 9.97 1.10 -5.69
CA VAL A 128 10.86 2.06 -6.36
C VAL A 128 12.17 1.37 -6.76
N VAL A 129 12.83 0.69 -5.82
CA VAL A 129 14.10 0.02 -6.09
C VAL A 129 13.95 -1.05 -7.17
N ALA A 130 12.92 -1.90 -7.07
CA ALA A 130 12.68 -2.96 -8.04
C ALA A 130 12.38 -2.40 -9.44
N ALA A 131 11.58 -1.33 -9.54
CA ALA A 131 11.28 -0.70 -10.82
C ALA A 131 12.53 -0.10 -11.47
N LEU A 132 13.39 0.57 -10.69
CA LEU A 132 14.66 1.12 -11.17
C LEU A 132 15.64 0.01 -11.60
N VAL A 133 15.78 -1.04 -10.79
CA VAL A 133 16.63 -2.19 -11.12
C VAL A 133 16.15 -2.87 -12.40
N THR A 134 14.85 -3.10 -12.55
CA THR A 134 14.26 -3.69 -13.76
C THR A 134 14.53 -2.82 -14.99
N MET A 135 14.38 -1.49 -14.87
CA MET A 135 14.70 -0.55 -15.94
C MET A 135 16.18 -0.59 -16.35
N VAL A 136 17.09 -0.77 -15.38
CA VAL A 136 18.53 -0.90 -15.65
C VAL A 136 18.85 -2.26 -16.28
N LEU A 137 18.25 -3.34 -15.79
CA LEU A 137 18.48 -4.70 -16.28
C LEU A 137 17.98 -4.90 -17.71
N GLU A 138 16.80 -4.38 -18.05
CA GLU A 138 16.27 -4.47 -19.41
C GLU A 138 16.99 -3.54 -20.37
N GLY A 139 17.49 -2.40 -19.88
CA GLY A 139 18.16 -1.41 -20.70
C GLY A 139 17.30 -0.96 -21.88
N GLY A 140 17.81 -1.13 -23.10
CA GLY A 140 17.08 -0.94 -24.36
C GLY A 140 16.88 -2.24 -25.14
N GLY A 141 16.90 -3.39 -24.45
CA GLY A 141 16.80 -4.70 -25.07
C GLY A 141 15.51 -4.88 -25.88
N PRO A 142 15.55 -5.64 -26.99
CA PRO A 142 14.38 -5.86 -27.85
C PRO A 142 13.26 -6.62 -27.13
N THR A 143 13.61 -7.45 -26.13
CA THR A 143 12.69 -8.25 -25.33
C THR A 143 12.82 -7.88 -23.86
N GLY A 144 11.69 -7.90 -23.15
CA GLY A 144 11.65 -7.70 -21.70
C GLY A 144 12.20 -8.91 -20.93
N LEU A 145 12.32 -8.76 -19.61
CA LEU A 145 12.79 -9.83 -18.73
C LEU A 145 11.65 -10.20 -17.75
N TRP A 146 10.88 -11.23 -18.06
CA TRP A 146 9.64 -11.51 -17.32
C TRP A 146 9.82 -11.71 -15.80
N ILE A 147 10.98 -12.19 -15.33
CA ILE A 147 11.25 -12.40 -13.90
C ILE A 147 11.28 -11.07 -13.11
N PRO A 148 12.18 -10.11 -13.41
CA PRO A 148 12.17 -8.82 -12.75
C PRO A 148 10.86 -8.04 -12.99
N GLU A 149 10.25 -8.15 -14.17
CA GLU A 149 8.92 -7.58 -14.44
C GLU A 149 7.87 -8.12 -13.46
N ALA A 150 7.78 -9.45 -13.29
CA ALA A 150 6.85 -10.08 -12.38
C ALA A 150 7.08 -9.63 -10.92
N VAL A 151 8.33 -9.49 -10.49
CA VAL A 151 8.67 -8.96 -9.16
C VAL A 151 8.13 -7.54 -8.98
N VAL A 152 8.34 -6.66 -9.97
CA VAL A 152 7.80 -5.29 -9.94
C VAL A 152 6.28 -5.30 -9.84
N PHE A 153 5.60 -6.15 -10.60
CA PHE A 153 4.13 -6.26 -10.53
C PHE A 153 3.64 -6.81 -9.19
N VAL A 154 4.31 -7.80 -8.59
CA VAL A 154 3.97 -8.25 -7.23
C VAL A 154 4.08 -7.10 -6.23
N LEU A 155 5.17 -6.33 -6.29
CA LEU A 155 5.36 -5.18 -5.40
C LEU A 155 4.35 -4.06 -5.66
N ALA A 156 3.98 -3.83 -6.92
CA ALA A 156 2.98 -2.85 -7.30
C ALA A 156 1.61 -3.23 -6.74
N PHE A 157 1.15 -4.46 -6.96
CA PHE A 157 -0.11 -4.93 -6.40
C PHE A 157 -0.11 -4.96 -4.88
N ALA A 158 0.97 -5.41 -4.25
CA ALA A 158 1.08 -5.40 -2.79
C ALA A 158 1.01 -3.97 -2.23
N SER A 159 1.66 -3.00 -2.90
CA SER A 159 1.61 -1.59 -2.51
C SER A 159 0.21 -1.00 -2.67
N VAL A 160 -0.50 -1.31 -3.76
CA VAL A 160 -1.90 -0.90 -3.95
C VAL A 160 -2.81 -1.47 -2.86
N LEU A 161 -2.66 -2.75 -2.53
CA LEU A 161 -3.42 -3.40 -1.44
C LEU A 161 -3.13 -2.76 -0.08
N ALA A 162 -1.86 -2.45 0.21
CA ALA A 162 -1.46 -1.75 1.42
C ALA A 162 -2.11 -0.36 1.49
N LEU A 163 -2.11 0.41 0.39
CA LEU A 163 -2.75 1.73 0.32
C LEU A 163 -4.27 1.65 0.48
N LEU A 164 -4.93 0.66 -0.12
CA LEU A 164 -6.35 0.41 0.09
C LEU A 164 -6.65 0.10 1.56
N ARG A 165 -5.79 -0.68 2.22
CA ARG A 165 -5.89 -0.95 3.65
C ARG A 165 -5.78 0.33 4.47
N VAL A 166 -4.82 1.20 4.14
CA VAL A 166 -4.64 2.51 4.80
C VAL A 166 -5.89 3.37 4.62
N ALA A 167 -6.39 3.52 3.39
CA ALA A 167 -7.58 4.31 3.09
C ALA A 167 -8.82 3.80 3.84
N TRP A 168 -8.97 2.47 3.92
CA TRP A 168 -10.06 1.86 4.68
C TRP A 168 -9.95 2.15 6.18
N ALA A 169 -8.75 2.03 6.75
CA ALA A 169 -8.49 2.32 8.16
C ALA A 169 -8.82 3.79 8.49
N LEU A 170 -8.39 4.73 7.63
CA LEU A 170 -8.70 6.16 7.76
C LEU A 170 -10.21 6.43 7.71
N ARG A 171 -10.91 5.86 6.73
CA ARG A 171 -12.37 6.01 6.61
C ARG A 171 -13.08 5.56 7.87
N ARG A 172 -12.64 4.45 8.47
CA ARG A 172 -13.22 3.92 9.72
C ARG A 172 -12.94 4.83 10.91
N VAL A 173 -11.70 5.31 11.04
CA VAL A 173 -11.34 6.24 12.12
C VAL A 173 -12.15 7.54 12.02
N LEU A 174 -12.31 8.07 10.81
CA LEU A 174 -13.11 9.28 10.59
C LEU A 174 -14.57 9.04 11.00
N ALA A 175 -15.17 7.92 10.59
CA ALA A 175 -16.54 7.58 10.96
C ALA A 175 -16.75 7.47 12.48
N ILE A 176 -15.77 6.94 13.22
CA ILE A 176 -15.80 6.86 14.68
C ILE A 176 -15.62 8.24 15.31
N ALA A 177 -14.74 9.08 14.77
CA ALA A 177 -14.46 10.42 15.30
C ALA A 177 -15.60 11.42 15.06
N THR A 178 -16.44 11.18 14.03
CA THR A 178 -17.61 12.01 13.70
C THR A 178 -18.93 11.50 14.28
N ALA A 179 -18.94 10.32 14.90
CA ALA A 179 -20.09 9.75 15.62
C ALA A 179 -20.13 10.25 17.06
#